data_AF-A0A5J4QQE3-F1
#
_entry.id   AF-A0A5J4QQE3-F1
#
_cell.length_a   1.000
_cell.length_b   1.000
_cell.length_c   1.000
_cell.angle_alpha   90.00
_cell.angle_beta   90.00
_cell.angle_gamma   90.00
#
_symmetry.space_group_name_H-M   'P 1'
#
loop_
_entity.id
_entity.type
_entity.pdbx_description
1 polymer ?
#
loop_
_entity_poly.entity_id
_entity_poly.type
_entity_poly.pdbx_seq_one_letter_code
_entity_poly.pdbx_strand_id
1 'polypeptide(L)'
;MSTKQSFRLASIIIAVSVVFGILIGTFYTRNFTGGHHSIAGNSSGKLNALLHIIDDQYVDTVDINSLAEEGMPQLLAELDPHSLYFPAKKLEEVNSELEGHFSG
;
A
#
# COMPACT_ATOMS: atom_id res chain seq x y z
N MET A 1 -6.52 -18.79 -53.80
CA MET A 1 -7.31 -18.54 -52.58
C MET A 1 -6.47 -18.72 -51.29
N SER A 2 -5.20 -18.28 -51.28
CA SER A 2 -4.25 -18.58 -50.17
C SER A 2 -3.77 -17.31 -49.41
N THR A 3 -3.85 -16.12 -50.02
CA THR A 3 -3.37 -14.86 -49.44
C THR A 3 -4.21 -14.30 -48.29
N LYS A 4 -5.49 -14.70 -48.17
CA LYS A 4 -6.34 -14.29 -47.03
C LYS A 4 -6.00 -15.03 -45.74
N GLN A 5 -5.45 -16.24 -45.83
CA GLN A 5 -5.10 -17.06 -44.65
C GLN A 5 -3.81 -16.54 -43.98
N SER A 6 -2.80 -16.18 -44.78
CA SER A 6 -1.54 -15.62 -44.26
C SER A 6 -1.75 -14.28 -43.54
N PHE A 7 -2.64 -13.42 -44.04
CA PHE A 7 -2.95 -12.15 -43.38
C PHE A 7 -3.64 -12.35 -42.02
N ARG A 8 -4.56 -13.31 -41.92
CA ARG A 8 -5.24 -13.65 -40.65
C ARG A 8 -4.26 -14.22 -39.62
N LEU A 9 -3.34 -15.08 -40.05
CA LEU A 9 -2.29 -15.63 -39.18
C LEU A 9 -1.31 -14.55 -38.72
N ALA A 10 -0.92 -13.63 -39.61
CA ALA A 10 -0.06 -12.51 -39.25
C ALA A 10 -0.69 -11.62 -38.16
N SER A 11 -1.98 -11.29 -38.29
CA SER A 11 -2.70 -10.51 -37.26
C SER A 11 -2.79 -11.25 -35.92
N ILE A 12 -2.98 -12.58 -35.93
CA ILE A 12 -3.03 -13.40 -34.71
C ILE A 12 -1.66 -13.45 -34.03
N ILE A 13 -0.58 -13.64 -34.80
CA ILE A 13 0.79 -13.68 -34.25
C ILE A 13 1.17 -12.34 -33.60
N ILE A 14 0.81 -11.22 -34.24
CA ILE A 14 1.06 -9.89 -33.69
C ILE A 14 0.27 -9.69 -32.39
N ALA A 15 -1.02 -10.07 -32.36
CA ALA A 15 -1.84 -9.97 -31.15
C ALA A 15 -1.26 -10.81 -30.00
N VAL A 16 -0.84 -12.05 -30.26
CA VAL A 16 -0.23 -12.92 -29.26
C VAL A 16 1.09 -12.32 -28.75
N SER A 17 1.94 -11.81 -29.65
CA SER A 17 3.21 -11.18 -29.28
C SER A 17 3.01 -9.95 -28.38
N VAL A 18 2.02 -9.10 -28.69
CA VAL A 18 1.68 -7.93 -27.87
C VAL A 18 1.20 -8.37 -26.49
N VAL A 19 0.29 -9.35 -26.42
CA VAL A 19 -0.20 -9.88 -25.14
C VAL A 19 0.95 -10.48 -24.33
N PHE A 20 1.84 -11.25 -24.95
CA PHE A 20 3.00 -11.83 -24.29
C PHE A 20 3.98 -10.76 -23.80
N GLY A 21 4.23 -9.73 -24.60
CA GLY A 21 5.08 -8.60 -24.24
C GLY A 21 4.53 -7.82 -23.04
N ILE A 22 3.21 -7.58 -23.01
CA ILE A 22 2.54 -6.94 -21.87
C ILE A 22 2.61 -7.85 -20.64
N LEU A 23 2.42 -9.16 -20.79
CA LEU A 23 2.44 -10.12 -19.68
C LEU A 23 3.83 -10.23 -19.04
N ILE A 24 4.88 -10.30 -19.87
CA ILE A 24 6.27 -10.29 -19.41
C ILE A 24 6.63 -8.92 -18.79
N GLY A 25 6.25 -7.82 -19.45
CA GLY A 25 6.52 -6.47 -18.97
C GLY A 25 5.87 -6.19 -17.61
N THR A 26 4.62 -6.63 -17.43
CA THR A 26 3.89 -6.48 -16.15
C THR A 26 4.43 -7.40 -15.06
N PHE A 27 4.87 -8.61 -15.39
CA PHE A 27 5.51 -9.50 -14.43
C PHE A 27 6.86 -8.94 -13.96
N TYR A 28 7.70 -8.45 -14.87
CA TYR A 28 8.99 -7.85 -14.51
C TYR A 28 8.81 -6.56 -13.73
N THR A 29 7.89 -5.68 -14.16
CA THR A 29 7.58 -4.47 -13.40
C THR A 29 7.10 -4.83 -12.01
N ARG A 30 6.18 -5.78 -11.82
CA ARG A 30 5.66 -6.12 -10.49
C ARG A 30 6.72 -6.71 -9.53
N ASN A 31 7.71 -7.44 -10.07
CA ASN A 31 8.75 -8.04 -9.25
C ASN A 31 9.92 -7.07 -8.94
N PHE A 32 10.17 -6.08 -9.81
CA PHE A 32 11.24 -5.09 -9.60
C PHE A 32 10.72 -3.75 -9.03
N THR A 33 9.44 -3.49 -9.24
CA THR A 33 8.67 -2.36 -8.73
C THR A 33 7.87 -2.90 -7.54
N GLY A 34 8.53 -3.11 -6.41
CA GLY A 34 7.84 -3.35 -5.15
C GLY A 34 6.87 -2.20 -4.91
N GLY A 35 5.57 -2.43 -5.08
CA GLY A 35 4.51 -1.50 -4.66
C GLY A 35 4.49 -0.09 -5.26
N HIS A 36 5.17 0.21 -6.37
CA HIS A 36 5.15 1.56 -6.94
C HIS A 36 3.85 1.85 -7.72
N HIS A 37 2.80 2.21 -6.99
CA HIS A 37 1.71 2.99 -7.58
C HIS A 37 1.09 3.93 -6.56
N SER A 38 1.72 5.09 -6.32
CA SER A 38 1.05 6.38 -6.05
C SER A 38 2.01 7.48 -5.58
N ILE A 39 3.08 7.78 -6.34
CA ILE A 39 3.71 9.12 -6.24
C ILE A 39 2.96 10.04 -7.19
N ALA A 40 1.72 10.38 -6.81
CA ALA A 40 0.96 11.47 -7.42
C ALA A 40 0.61 12.47 -6.32
N GLY A 41 1.55 13.39 -6.06
CA GLY A 41 1.26 14.74 -5.56
C GLY A 41 0.67 14.95 -4.16
N ASN A 42 0.40 13.92 -3.35
CA ASN A 42 -0.22 14.11 -2.03
C ASN A 42 0.81 14.04 -0.89
N SER A 43 0.70 14.92 0.12
CA SER A 43 1.55 14.93 1.33
C SER A 43 1.59 13.58 2.05
N SER A 44 0.52 12.80 1.96
CA SER A 44 0.43 11.41 2.44
C SER A 44 1.52 10.50 1.86
N GLY A 45 2.00 10.79 0.66
CA GLY A 45 3.08 10.03 0.01
C GLY A 45 4.43 10.17 0.71
N LYS A 46 4.69 11.27 1.43
CA LYS A 46 5.97 11.48 2.13
C LYS A 46 6.11 10.55 3.35
N LEU A 47 5.06 10.42 4.15
CA LEU A 47 5.06 9.53 5.31
C LEU A 47 5.12 8.06 4.86
N ASN A 48 4.35 7.70 3.83
CA ASN A 48 4.38 6.36 3.25
C ASN A 48 5.76 6.02 2.68
N ALA A 49 6.37 6.94 1.92
CA ALA A 49 7.73 6.76 1.40
C ALA A 49 8.77 6.61 2.51
N LEU A 50 8.65 7.38 3.61
CA LEU A 50 9.56 7.26 4.75
C LEU A 50 9.42 5.90 5.44
N LEU A 51 8.20 5.45 5.73
CA LEU A 51 7.96 4.12 6.32
C LEU A 51 8.49 3.01 5.41
N HIS A 52 8.35 3.17 4.10
CA HIS A 52 8.83 2.20 3.13
C HIS A 52 10.36 2.14 3.05
N ILE A 53 11.05 3.28 3.08
CA ILE A 53 12.52 3.31 3.15
C ILE A 53 13.01 2.64 4.43
N ILE A 54 12.31 2.83 5.55
CA ILE A 54 12.65 2.15 6.80
C ILE A 54 12.43 0.64 6.68
N ASP A 55 11.34 0.19 6.06
CA ASP A 55 11.05 -1.25 5.88
C ASP A 55 12.09 -1.96 5.02
N ASP A 56 12.49 -1.34 3.90
CA ASP A 56 13.30 -2.00 2.86
C ASP A 56 14.81 -1.75 3.00
N GLN A 57 15.21 -0.61 3.58
CA GLN A 57 16.61 -0.15 3.59
C GLN A 57 17.20 -0.06 5.00
N TYR A 58 16.43 -0.32 6.06
CA TYR A 58 16.98 -0.33 7.41
C TYR A 58 17.74 -1.63 7.70
N VAL A 59 18.82 -1.51 8.48
CA VAL A 59 19.74 -2.62 8.75
C VAL A 59 19.10 -3.72 9.61
N ASP A 60 18.18 -3.33 10.49
CA ASP A 60 17.46 -4.23 11.39
C ASP A 60 16.02 -4.40 10.93
N THR A 61 15.42 -5.55 11.26
CA THR A 61 13.99 -5.79 11.02
C THR A 61 13.16 -4.87 11.91
N VAL A 62 12.43 -3.93 11.31
CA VAL A 62 11.52 -3.03 12.00
C VAL A 62 10.08 -3.42 11.68
N ASP A 63 9.22 -3.54 12.69
CA ASP A 63 7.77 -3.68 12.46
C ASP A 63 7.17 -2.30 12.22
N ILE A 64 6.87 -2.01 10.96
CA ILE A 64 6.25 -0.75 10.53
C ILE A 64 4.93 -0.48 11.24
N ASN A 65 4.16 -1.51 11.62
CA ASN A 65 2.92 -1.32 12.36
C ASN A 65 3.19 -0.82 13.78
N SER A 66 4.17 -1.40 14.48
CA SER A 66 4.58 -0.94 15.81
C SER A 66 5.12 0.49 15.75
N LEU A 67 5.95 0.79 14.75
CA LEU A 67 6.51 2.13 14.56
C LEU A 67 5.41 3.18 14.29
N ALA A 68 4.39 2.82 13.52
CA ALA A 68 3.25 3.69 13.27
C ALA A 68 2.41 3.92 14.54
N GLU A 69 2.14 2.87 15.31
CA GLU A 69 1.41 2.92 16.59
C GLU A 69 2.14 3.80 17.63
N GLU A 70 3.47 3.77 17.65
CA GLU A 70 4.30 4.62 18.52
C GLU A 70 4.41 6.07 18.02
N GLY A 71 4.38 6.28 16.71
CA GLY A 71 4.48 7.60 16.08
C GLY A 71 3.18 8.40 16.07
N MET A 72 2.02 7.73 15.99
CA MET A 72 0.71 8.40 15.93
C MET A 72 0.41 9.32 17.13
N PRO A 73 0.68 8.94 18.40
CA PRO A 73 0.51 9.82 19.55
C PRO A 73 1.35 11.10 19.45
N GLN A 74 2.57 11.01 18.92
CA GLN A 74 3.48 12.16 18.79
C GLN A 74 3.01 13.12 17.71
N LEU A 75 2.51 12.59 16.58
CA LEU A 75 1.91 13.39 15.51
C LEU A 75 0.64 14.09 16.01
N LEU A 76 -0.22 13.38 16.75
CA LEU A 76 -1.46 13.97 17.28
C LEU A 76 -1.21 15.01 18.37
N ALA A 77 -0.20 14.80 19.23
CA ALA A 77 0.17 15.76 20.27
C ALA A 77 0.63 17.12 19.70
N GLU A 78 1.26 17.12 18.51
CA GLU A 78 1.68 18.35 17.81
C GLU A 78 0.48 19.11 17.21
N LEU A 79 -0.61 18.40 16.88
CA LEU A 79 -1.81 19.00 16.30
C LEU A 79 -2.75 19.58 17.37
N ASP A 80 -2.96 18.85 18.47
CA ASP A 80 -3.79 19.28 19.59
C ASP A 80 -3.41 18.51 20.88
N PRO A 81 -3.09 19.18 21.99
CA PRO A 81 -2.77 18.53 23.28
C PRO A 81 -3.90 17.66 23.84
N HIS A 82 -5.14 17.80 23.35
CA HIS A 82 -6.27 16.96 23.74
C HIS A 82 -6.53 15.77 22.81
N SER A 83 -5.80 15.64 21.70
CA SER A 83 -5.93 14.50 20.79
C SER A 83 -5.23 13.27 21.37
N LEU A 84 -6.02 12.32 21.86
CA LEU A 84 -5.54 11.03 22.35
C LEU A 84 -5.64 9.97 21.25
N TYR A 85 -4.54 9.25 21.04
CA TYR A 85 -4.53 8.07 20.18
C TYR A 85 -5.04 6.85 20.96
N PHE A 86 -6.08 6.20 20.45
CA PHE A 86 -6.61 4.96 21.03
C PHE A 86 -6.22 3.76 20.16
N PRO A 87 -5.25 2.94 20.58
CA PRO A 87 -4.88 1.74 19.85
C PRO A 87 -6.05 0.75 19.85
N ALA A 88 -6.18 -0.04 18.77
CA ALA A 88 -7.31 -0.96 18.59
C ALA A 88 -7.50 -1.92 19.78
N LYS A 89 -6.40 -2.36 20.41
CA LYS A 89 -6.43 -3.23 21.59
C LYS A 89 -7.06 -2.57 22.83
N LYS A 90 -6.97 -1.24 22.95
CA LYS A 90 -7.54 -0.48 24.08
C LYS A 90 -8.94 0.07 23.78
N LEU A 91 -9.34 0.14 22.51
CA LEU A 91 -10.67 0.58 22.14
C LEU A 91 -11.76 -0.35 22.67
N GLU A 92 -11.53 -1.66 22.66
CA GLU A 92 -12.50 -2.64 23.16
C GLU A 92 -12.70 -2.53 24.69
N GLU A 93 -11.61 -2.34 25.43
CA GLU A 93 -11.63 -2.11 26.88
C GLU A 93 -12.36 -0.81 27.23
N VAL A 94 -12.00 0.31 26.59
CA VAL A 94 -12.63 1.61 26.83
C VAL A 94 -14.11 1.61 26.42
N ASN A 95 -14.46 0.97 25.30
CA ASN A 95 -15.86 0.88 24.88
C ASN A 95 -16.68 0.05 25.87
N SER A 96 -16.11 -1.04 26.41
CA SER A 96 -16.76 -1.85 27.45
C SER A 96 -16.96 -1.08 28.77
N GLU A 97 -16.03 -0.20 29.15
CA GLU A 97 -16.15 0.67 30.31
C GLU A 97 -17.24 1.74 30.10
N LEU A 98 -17.29 2.35 28.92
CA LEU A 98 -18.30 3.35 28.55
C LEU A 98 -19.72 2.76 28.47
N GLU A 99 -19.86 1.57 27.88
CA GLU A 99 -21.14 0.86 27.80
C GLU A 99 -21.60 0.39 29.20
N GLY A 100 -20.68 -0.01 30.06
CA GLY A 100 -20.96 -0.36 31.47
C GLY A 100 -21.37 0.83 32.36
N HIS A 101 -20.90 2.04 32.06
CA HIS A 101 -21.25 3.27 32.79
C HIS A 101 -22.57 3.93 32.31
N PHE A 102 -23.17 3.47 31.22
CA PHE A 102 -24.44 3.99 30.66
C PHE A 102 -25.68 3.22 31.15
N SER A 103 -25.61 2.54 32.31
CA SER A 103 -26.78 1.95 32.97
C SER A 103 -27.35 2.94 34.01
N GLY A 104 -27.95 4.03 33.51
CA GLY A 104 -28.74 4.99 34.30
C GLY A 104 -30.08 5.25 33.65
#